data_AF-A0A8J3CIQ5-F1
#
_entry.id   AF-A0A8J3CIQ5-F1
#
_cell.length_a   1.000
_cell.length_b   1.000
_cell.length_c   1.000
_cell.angle_alpha   90.00
_cell.angle_beta   90.00
_cell.angle_gamma   90.00
#
_symmetry.space_group_name_H-M   'P 1'
#
loop_
_entity.id
_entity.type
_entity.pdbx_description
1 polymer ?
#
loop_
_entity_poly.entity_id
_entity_poly.type
_entity_poly.pdbx_seq_one_letter_code
_entity_poly.pdbx_strand_id
1 'polypeptide(L)'
;MSQPSGRVRVYHNLSPAAMVFGYGRTDRCVLVYAYDEPIPTPAPSDLDRLERIFELFNVGKDPEFGTPDRRAVDYRARGNRSLSVGDVVALDDRVYACAATGWVAIAPPPVEGRSRPGTTPFTEPAATDR
;
A
#
# COMPACT_ATOMS: atom_id res chain seq x y z
N MET A 1 21.44 -5.72 18.29
CA MET A 1 20.31 -4.78 18.47
C MET A 1 19.44 -4.91 17.24
N SER A 2 18.16 -5.27 17.38
CA SER A 2 17.24 -5.35 16.24
C SER A 2 16.92 -3.93 15.77
N GLN A 3 17.04 -3.67 14.47
CA GLN A 3 16.65 -2.40 13.87
C GLN A 3 15.13 -2.22 14.06
N PRO A 4 14.63 -1.01 14.41
CA PRO A 4 13.19 -0.78 14.46
C PRO A 4 12.56 -1.03 13.08
N SER A 5 11.35 -1.58 13.06
CA SER A 5 10.58 -1.84 11.84
C SER A 5 9.18 -1.26 11.96
N GLY A 6 8.65 -0.76 10.85
CA GLY A 6 7.27 -0.28 10.74
C GLY A 6 6.44 -1.18 9.84
N ARG A 7 5.14 -1.27 10.14
CA ARG A 7 4.18 -2.03 9.36
C ARG A 7 3.67 -1.20 8.20
N VAL A 8 3.74 -1.75 6.98
CA VAL A 8 3.10 -1.18 5.79
C VAL A 8 1.91 -2.04 5.40
N ARG A 9 0.76 -1.40 5.15
CA ARG A 9 -0.42 -2.03 4.58
C ARG A 9 -0.87 -1.28 3.34
N VAL A 10 -1.17 -2.00 2.28
CA VAL A 10 -1.53 -1.46 0.97
C VAL A 10 -2.93 -1.90 0.62
N TYR A 11 -3.78 -0.93 0.26
CA TYR A 11 -5.18 -1.17 -0.03
C TYR A 11 -5.55 -0.64 -1.41
N HIS A 12 -6.31 -1.43 -2.15
CA HIS A 12 -6.99 -0.95 -3.35
C HIS A 12 -8.34 -0.38 -3.03
N ASN A 13 -8.60 0.83 -3.53
CA ASN A 13 -9.93 1.41 -3.54
C ASN A 13 -10.80 0.70 -4.58
N LEU A 14 -12.02 0.34 -4.17
CA LEU A 14 -13.00 -0.35 -4.99
C LEU A 14 -13.99 0.60 -5.68
N SER A 15 -13.94 1.90 -5.39
CA SER A 15 -14.77 2.91 -6.04
C SER A 15 -14.27 3.19 -7.45
N PRO A 16 -15.07 2.95 -8.51
CA PRO A 16 -14.68 3.30 -9.88
C PRO A 16 -14.45 4.80 -10.08
N ALA A 17 -15.07 5.62 -9.22
CA ALA A 17 -14.97 7.08 -9.25
C ALA A 17 -13.64 7.61 -8.68
N ALA A 18 -12.89 6.77 -7.96
CA ALA A 18 -11.68 7.17 -7.24
C ALA A 18 -10.58 7.72 -8.18
N MET A 19 -10.48 7.19 -9.39
CA MET A 19 -9.52 7.67 -10.40
C MET A 19 -9.76 9.12 -10.84
N VAL A 20 -11.00 9.61 -10.70
CA VAL A 20 -11.39 10.97 -11.12
C VAL A 20 -11.45 11.91 -9.94
N PHE A 21 -11.98 11.46 -8.80
CA PHE A 21 -12.26 12.32 -7.65
C PHE A 21 -11.37 12.08 -6.43
N GLY A 22 -10.43 11.13 -6.52
CA GLY A 22 -9.66 10.69 -5.37
C GLY A 22 -10.47 9.81 -4.41
N TYR A 23 -9.90 9.59 -3.23
CA TYR A 23 -10.54 8.79 -2.18
C TYR A 23 -11.77 9.51 -1.57
N GLY A 24 -12.92 8.84 -1.60
CA GLY A 24 -14.11 9.22 -0.85
C GLY A 24 -14.15 8.61 0.56
N ARG A 25 -14.61 9.35 1.56
CA ARG A 25 -14.64 8.89 2.97
C ARG A 25 -15.46 7.61 3.22
N THR A 26 -16.37 7.27 2.30
CA THR A 26 -17.20 6.06 2.36
C THR A 26 -16.74 4.99 1.38
N ASP A 27 -15.66 5.24 0.63
CA ASP A 27 -15.10 4.27 -0.30
C ASP A 27 -14.62 3.05 0.46
N ARG A 28 -14.96 1.89 -0.09
CA ARG A 28 -14.51 0.61 0.44
C ARG A 28 -13.19 0.23 -0.18
N CYS A 29 -12.32 -0.29 0.64
CA CYS A 29 -10.99 -0.73 0.24
C CYS A 29 -10.80 -2.23 0.50
N VAL A 30 -9.85 -2.83 -0.18
CA VAL A 30 -9.40 -4.21 0.07
C VAL A 30 -7.94 -4.17 0.40
N LEU A 31 -7.54 -4.78 1.52
CA LEU A 31 -6.13 -5.01 1.82
C LEU A 31 -5.57 -5.96 0.77
N VAL A 32 -4.55 -5.55 0.03
CA VAL A 32 -3.96 -6.35 -1.07
C VAL A 32 -2.54 -6.80 -0.77
N TYR A 33 -1.88 -6.16 0.18
CA TYR A 33 -0.53 -6.50 0.60
C TYR A 33 -0.19 -5.90 1.96
N ALA A 34 0.65 -6.58 2.73
CA ALA A 34 1.22 -6.04 3.95
C ALA A 34 2.63 -6.62 4.18
N TYR A 35 3.53 -5.82 4.75
CA TYR A 35 4.88 -6.23 5.08
C TYR A 35 5.48 -5.34 6.16
N ASP A 36 6.51 -5.83 6.83
CA ASP A 36 7.32 -5.02 7.73
C ASP A 36 8.54 -4.51 6.97
N GLU A 37 8.89 -3.23 7.16
CA GLU A 37 10.14 -2.68 6.65
C GLU A 37 10.98 -2.08 7.78
N PRO A 38 12.32 -2.23 7.72
CA PRO A 38 13.19 -1.54 8.65
C PRO A 38 13.05 -0.02 8.52
N ILE A 39 13.00 0.68 9.65
CA ILE A 39 13.00 2.14 9.73
C ILE A 39 14.45 2.58 9.96
N PRO A 40 15.07 3.33 9.02
CA PRO A 40 16.39 3.91 9.22
C PRO A 40 16.43 4.91 10.37
N THR A 41 17.63 5.21 10.88
CA THR A 41 17.84 6.32 11.84
C THR A 41 18.81 7.34 11.20
N PRO A 42 18.39 8.60 11.00
CA PRO A 42 17.07 9.17 11.31
C PRO A 42 15.94 8.57 10.45
N ALA A 43 14.72 8.57 10.99
CA ALA A 43 13.56 8.08 10.27
C ALA A 43 13.21 9.01 9.09
N PRO A 44 12.95 8.49 7.89
CA PRO A 44 12.44 9.29 6.78
C PRO A 44 11.04 9.82 7.10
N SER A 45 10.63 10.90 6.41
CA SER A 45 9.27 11.39 6.52
C SER A 45 8.27 10.36 5.98
N ASP A 46 7.02 10.43 6.44
CA ASP A 46 5.97 9.55 5.90
C ASP A 46 5.77 9.76 4.40
N LEU A 47 5.89 11.00 3.91
CA LEU A 47 5.77 11.31 2.48
C LEU A 47 6.87 10.60 1.67
N ASP A 48 8.13 10.66 2.11
CA ASP A 48 9.23 9.96 1.43
C ASP A 48 9.02 8.44 1.41
N ARG A 49 8.46 7.88 2.49
CA ARG A 49 8.11 6.45 2.55
C ARG A 49 6.98 6.12 1.58
N LEU A 50 5.93 6.93 1.54
CA LEU A 50 4.78 6.73 0.66
C LEU A 50 5.17 6.79 -0.81
N GLU A 51 6.04 7.73 -1.22
CA GLU A 51 6.55 7.80 -2.60
C GLU A 51 7.36 6.54 -2.97
N ARG A 52 8.23 6.06 -2.08
CA ARG A 52 8.98 4.81 -2.31
C ARG A 52 8.06 3.59 -2.41
N ILE A 53 7.00 3.55 -1.60
CA ILE A 53 5.97 2.51 -1.66
C ILE A 53 5.21 2.56 -2.99
N PHE A 54 4.88 3.77 -3.45
CA PHE A 54 4.23 3.97 -4.74
C PHE A 54 5.10 3.44 -5.88
N GLU A 55 6.37 3.85 -5.92
CA GLU A 55 7.33 3.39 -6.92
C GLU A 55 7.49 1.87 -6.88
N LEU A 56 7.66 1.30 -5.67
CA LEU A 56 7.78 -0.15 -5.46
C LEU A 56 6.63 -0.93 -6.12
N PHE A 57 5.37 -0.54 -5.88
CA PHE A 57 4.22 -1.29 -6.40
C PHE A 57 3.83 -0.94 -7.84
N ASN A 58 4.34 0.18 -8.38
CA ASN A 58 4.14 0.55 -9.77
C ASN A 58 5.20 -0.07 -10.70
N VAL A 59 6.48 0.16 -10.42
CA VAL A 59 7.60 -0.20 -11.30
C VAL A 59 8.62 -1.13 -10.67
N GLY A 60 8.60 -1.33 -9.34
CA GLY A 60 9.64 -2.08 -8.62
C GLY A 60 9.81 -3.57 -9.00
N LYS A 61 8.92 -4.14 -9.83
CA LYS A 61 9.06 -5.49 -10.40
C LYS A 61 9.74 -5.54 -11.77
N ASP A 62 9.99 -4.39 -12.38
CA ASP A 62 10.45 -4.26 -13.75
C ASP A 62 11.98 -4.13 -13.80
N PRO A 63 12.69 -5.05 -14.48
CA PRO A 63 14.15 -5.02 -14.55
C PRO A 63 14.71 -3.79 -15.28
N GLU A 64 13.91 -3.08 -16.09
CA GLU A 64 14.33 -1.84 -16.75
C GLU A 64 14.58 -0.70 -15.74
N PHE A 65 14.00 -0.78 -14.54
CA PHE A 65 14.09 0.22 -13.49
C PHE A 65 15.02 -0.19 -12.33
N GLY A 66 15.77 -1.29 -12.49
CA GLY A 66 16.73 -1.80 -11.50
C GLY A 66 16.54 -3.27 -11.17
N THR A 67 17.17 -3.75 -10.11
CA THR A 67 16.94 -5.13 -9.64
C THR A 67 15.52 -5.26 -9.09
N PRO A 68 14.68 -6.18 -9.63
CA PRO A 68 13.31 -6.34 -9.16
C PRO A 68 13.23 -6.61 -7.65
N ASP A 69 12.43 -5.80 -6.95
CA ASP A 69 12.16 -6.00 -5.54
C ASP A 69 11.19 -7.17 -5.37
N ARG A 70 11.56 -8.13 -4.52
CA ARG A 70 10.77 -9.32 -4.27
C ARG A 70 9.34 -9.00 -3.82
N ARG A 71 9.13 -7.92 -3.04
CA ARG A 71 7.80 -7.49 -2.59
C ARG A 71 6.92 -7.10 -3.78
N ALA A 72 7.48 -6.39 -4.76
CA ALA A 72 6.77 -6.00 -5.97
C ALA A 72 6.47 -7.21 -6.87
N VAL A 73 7.41 -8.16 -6.97
CA VAL A 73 7.21 -9.43 -7.70
C VAL A 73 6.08 -10.23 -7.05
N ASP A 74 6.13 -10.46 -5.74
CA ASP A 74 5.12 -11.20 -4.98
C ASP A 74 3.74 -10.53 -5.09
N TYR A 75 3.71 -9.20 -4.97
CA TYR A 75 2.50 -8.41 -5.16
C TYR A 75 1.87 -8.60 -6.55
N ARG A 76 2.66 -8.59 -7.62
CA ARG A 76 2.16 -8.78 -9.00
C ARG A 76 1.80 -10.22 -9.29
N ALA A 77 2.52 -11.18 -8.75
CA ALA A 77 2.21 -12.61 -8.87
C ALA A 77 0.83 -12.95 -8.27
N ARG A 78 0.36 -12.17 -7.30
CA ARG A 78 -1.01 -12.25 -6.76
C ARG A 78 -2.08 -11.70 -7.71
N GLY A 79 -1.74 -11.13 -8.86
CA GLY A 79 -2.69 -10.53 -9.80
C GLY A 79 -3.14 -9.11 -9.44
N ASN A 80 -2.41 -8.41 -8.56
CA ASN A 80 -2.74 -7.04 -8.19
C ASN A 80 -2.37 -6.03 -9.31
N ARG A 81 -3.26 -5.05 -9.55
CA ARG A 81 -3.00 -3.89 -10.41
C ARG A 81 -1.97 -2.94 -9.79
N SER A 82 -1.50 -1.98 -10.59
CA SER A 82 -0.68 -0.87 -10.09
C SER A 82 -1.44 -0.05 -9.06
N LEU A 83 -0.74 0.62 -8.15
CA LEU A 83 -1.34 1.65 -7.31
C LEU A 83 -1.76 2.85 -8.17
N SER A 84 -2.82 3.51 -7.75
CA SER A 84 -3.35 4.67 -8.44
C SER A 84 -4.10 5.63 -7.51
N VAL A 85 -4.58 6.73 -8.08
CA VAL A 85 -5.31 7.77 -7.36
C VAL A 85 -6.50 7.14 -6.62
N GLY A 86 -6.59 7.48 -5.34
CA GLY A 86 -7.60 7.00 -4.41
C GLY A 86 -7.27 5.70 -3.68
N ASP A 87 -6.20 4.99 -4.05
CA ASP A 87 -5.68 3.87 -3.26
C ASP A 87 -5.09 4.35 -1.93
N VAL A 88 -4.99 3.43 -0.97
CA VAL A 88 -4.65 3.77 0.41
C VAL A 88 -3.42 2.99 0.85
N VAL A 89 -2.52 3.68 1.56
CA VAL A 89 -1.38 3.09 2.25
C VAL A 89 -1.45 3.46 3.72
N ALA A 90 -1.29 2.47 4.60
CA ALA A 90 -1.14 2.71 6.02
C ALA A 90 0.31 2.42 6.46
N LEU A 91 0.89 3.36 7.20
CA LEU A 91 2.16 3.26 7.90
C LEU A 91 1.85 3.15 9.39
N ASP A 92 1.91 1.92 9.91
CA ASP A 92 1.46 1.58 11.26
C ASP A 92 -0.03 1.93 11.47
N ASP A 93 -0.31 2.98 12.24
CA ASP A 93 -1.64 3.53 12.55
C ASP A 93 -2.00 4.76 11.70
N ARG A 94 -1.05 5.32 10.94
CA ARG A 94 -1.26 6.50 10.09
C ARG A 94 -1.67 6.07 8.69
N VAL A 95 -2.73 6.66 8.15
CA VAL A 95 -3.34 6.22 6.90
C VAL A 95 -3.41 7.36 5.89
N TYR A 96 -3.01 7.07 4.65
CA TYR A 96 -2.90 8.04 3.58
C TYR A 96 -3.56 7.54 2.31
N ALA A 97 -4.31 8.40 1.64
CA ALA A 97 -4.80 8.17 0.28
C ALA A 97 -3.85 8.79 -0.74
N CYS A 98 -3.59 8.07 -1.83
CA CYS A 98 -2.91 8.59 -3.01
C CYS A 98 -3.80 9.64 -3.67
N ALA A 99 -3.32 10.88 -3.75
CA ALA A 99 -4.01 11.96 -4.43
C ALA A 99 -3.48 12.11 -5.87
N ALA A 100 -4.11 12.96 -6.67
CA ALA A 100 -3.59 13.31 -8.00
C ALA A 100 -2.16 13.89 -7.94
N THR A 101 -1.79 14.48 -6.81
CA THR A 101 -0.43 14.91 -6.51
C THR A 101 -0.16 14.65 -5.03
N GLY A 102 0.80 13.77 -4.73
CA GLY A 102 1.19 13.42 -3.37
C GLY A 102 0.14 12.61 -2.61
N TRP A 103 0.06 12.86 -1.30
CA TRP A 103 -0.69 12.03 -0.35
C TRP A 103 -1.51 12.87 0.60
N VAL A 104 -2.70 12.38 0.95
CA VAL A 104 -3.61 13.03 1.90
C VAL A 104 -3.85 12.10 3.08
N ALA A 105 -3.64 12.60 4.30
CA ALA A 105 -3.96 11.86 5.52
C ALA A 105 -5.48 11.67 5.65
N ILE A 106 -5.90 10.45 5.97
CA ILE A 106 -7.32 10.07 6.09
C ILE A 106 -7.55 9.25 7.36
N ALA A 107 -8.82 9.09 7.73
CA ALA A 107 -9.21 8.04 8.66
C ALA A 107 -9.07 6.65 8.00
N PRO A 108 -8.91 5.56 8.78
CA PRO A 108 -8.89 4.21 8.24
C PRO A 108 -10.13 3.93 7.35
N PRO A 109 -9.95 3.39 6.13
CA PRO A 109 -11.07 3.12 5.25
C PRO A 109 -11.87 1.89 5.74
N PRO A 110 -13.17 1.81 5.40
CA PRO A 110 -13.91 0.56 5.49
C PRO A 110 -13.22 -0.53 4.63
N VAL A 111 -12.79 -1.63 5.26
CA VAL A 111 -12.13 -2.75 4.57
C VAL A 111 -13.13 -3.87 4.32
N GLU A 112 -13.11 -4.46 3.11
CA GLU A 112 -13.83 -5.69 2.80
C GLU A 112 -12.93 -6.76 2.18
N GLY A 113 -13.31 -8.03 2.35
CA GLY A 113 -12.52 -9.19 1.89
C GLY A 113 -12.85 -9.67 0.47
N ARG A 114 -13.50 -8.85 -0.37
CA ARG A 114 -13.95 -9.26 -1.70
C ARG A 114 -12.89 -8.99 -2.75
N SER A 115 -12.63 -9.96 -3.62
CA SER A 115 -11.80 -9.76 -4.81
C SER A 115 -12.56 -9.01 -5.90
N ARG A 116 -11.82 -8.22 -6.69
CA ARG A 116 -12.25 -7.60 -7.95
C ARG A 116 -11.13 -7.77 -8.98
N PRO A 117 -11.38 -7.61 -10.28
CA PRO A 117 -10.32 -7.60 -11.28
C PRO A 117 -9.16 -6.67 -10.85
N GLY A 118 -7.93 -7.21 -10.86
CA GLY A 118 -6.74 -6.49 -10.41
C GLY A 118 -6.60 -6.35 -8.88
N THR A 119 -7.37 -7.06 -8.07
CA THR A 119 -7.35 -6.96 -6.60
C THR A 119 -7.51 -8.33 -5.96
N THR A 120 -6.44 -8.79 -5.30
CA THR A 120 -6.42 -10.08 -4.60
C THR A 120 -6.32 -9.86 -3.10
N PRO A 121 -7.41 -10.12 -2.34
CA PRO A 121 -7.43 -9.91 -0.89
C PRO A 121 -6.25 -10.56 -0.19
N PHE A 122 -5.64 -9.81 0.72
CA PHE A 122 -4.54 -10.24 1.57
C PHE A 122 -5.06 -10.45 2.97
N THR A 123 -4.87 -11.66 3.47
CA THR A 123 -5.08 -11.98 4.88
C THR A 123 -3.75 -11.80 5.59
N GLU A 124 -3.69 -10.88 6.54
CA GLU A 124 -2.51 -10.81 7.40
C GLU A 124 -2.40 -12.14 8.18
N PRO A 125 -1.20 -12.71 8.30
CA PRO A 125 -1.02 -13.82 9.22
C PRO A 125 -1.47 -13.36 10.61
N ALA A 126 -2.21 -14.23 11.32
CA ALA A 126 -2.62 -13.94 12.69
C ALA A 126 -1.38 -13.51 13.48
N ALA A 127 -1.48 -12.40 14.22
CA ALA A 127 -0.40 -11.97 15.09
C ALA A 127 -0.03 -13.16 15.98
N THR A 128 1.16 -13.70 15.78
CA THR A 128 1.68 -14.72 16.69
C THR A 128 1.97 -13.95 17.98
N ASP A 129 1.20 -14.22 19.03
CA ASP A 129 1.50 -13.73 20.38
C ASP A 129 2.99 -14.01 20.64
N ARG A 130 3.78 -12.94 20.77
CA ARG A 130 5.17 -12.98 21.17
C ARG A 130 5.30 -12.39 22.56
#